data_AF-M0A0U9-F1
#
_entry.id   AF-M0A0U9-F1
#
_cell.length_a   1.000
_cell.length_b   1.000
_cell.length_c   1.000
_cell.angle_alpha   90.00
_cell.angle_beta   90.00
_cell.angle_gamma   90.00
#
_symmetry.space_group_name_H-M   'P 1'
#
loop_
_entity.id
_entity.type
_entity.pdbx_description
1 polymer ?
#
loop_
_entity_poly.entity_id
_entity_poly.type
_entity_poly.pdbx_seq_one_letter_code
_entity_poly.pdbx_strand_id
1 'polypeptide(L)'
;MCFNCQNEFQLNRERNWEVIYKVTDEEDDFFPRDFTNLLKYSEEGKKESTKFFQHELEKLRNMDNPQRRGKIFDHFVGLLFHQIDGLEVRIQPEGDSGETDVHIVCINGPSWFSTTCGTHTMIENKWEKHPIQKGPVHKFYGKISSNHSCERAYFLSMSGFSNGNRSNIGAHTVLKKFQDPEIVDLWEEDLQKMVDDGNPSRVLRQKLVP
;
A
#
# COMPACT_ATOMS: atom_id res chain seq x y z
N MET A 1 35.64 16.85 4.78
CA MET A 1 36.67 16.69 5.82
C MET A 1 35.92 16.56 7.14
N CYS A 2 35.82 15.35 7.70
CA CYS A 2 35.15 15.11 8.97
C CYS A 2 36.20 15.19 10.09
N PHE A 3 35.95 16.01 11.11
CA PHE A 3 36.78 16.11 12.31
C PHE A 3 36.04 15.47 13.48
N ASN A 4 36.73 14.52 14.10
CA ASN A 4 36.32 13.72 15.24
C ASN A 4 35.58 14.48 16.34
N CYS A 5 34.46 13.87 16.72
CA CYS A 5 33.94 13.71 18.07
C CYS A 5 34.96 13.91 19.20
N GLN A 6 34.62 14.75 20.18
CA GLN A 6 34.72 14.48 21.62
C GLN A 6 34.31 15.76 22.37
N ASN A 7 33.13 15.74 22.99
CA ASN A 7 32.92 16.36 24.30
C ASN A 7 31.57 15.86 24.86
N GLU A 8 31.68 15.18 25.99
CA GLU A 8 30.59 14.76 26.87
C GLU A 8 29.71 15.96 27.25
N PHE A 9 28.40 15.76 27.32
CA PHE A 9 27.50 16.71 27.99
C PHE A 9 26.66 16.02 29.04
N GLN A 10 26.70 16.60 30.25
CA GLN A 10 25.99 16.22 31.45
C GLN A 10 24.47 16.41 31.28
N LEU A 11 23.72 15.37 31.62
CA LEU A 11 22.25 15.34 31.63
C LEU A 11 21.68 16.21 32.76
N ASN A 12 21.00 17.29 32.38
CA ASN A 12 20.04 17.97 33.26
C ASN A 12 18.66 17.31 33.11
N ARG A 13 18.09 16.88 34.25
CA ARG A 13 16.90 16.02 34.35
C ARG A 13 15.63 16.85 34.56
N GLU A 14 15.15 17.54 33.53
CA GLU A 14 13.79 18.09 33.54
C GLU A 14 13.10 17.93 32.16
N ARG A 15 12.20 16.94 32.11
CA ARG A 15 11.04 16.77 31.20
C ARG A 15 11.11 17.37 29.78
N ASN A 16 11.35 16.50 28.79
CA ASN A 16 10.39 16.03 27.79
C ASN A 16 11.18 15.14 26.83
N TRP A 17 10.71 13.92 26.56
CA TRP A 17 11.46 12.98 25.73
C TRP A 17 11.44 13.48 24.28
N GLU A 18 12.58 13.94 23.79
CA GLU A 18 12.81 14.21 22.38
C GLU A 18 13.41 12.93 21.77
N VAL A 19 12.64 12.24 20.93
CA VAL A 19 13.16 11.13 20.12
C VAL A 19 13.85 11.75 18.90
N ILE A 20 15.17 11.88 18.99
CA ILE A 20 15.99 12.25 17.83
C ILE A 20 16.31 10.95 17.07
N TYR A 21 15.71 10.75 15.91
CA TYR A 21 16.16 9.72 14.99
C TYR A 21 17.53 10.13 14.44
N LYS A 22 18.53 9.27 14.64
CA LYS A 22 19.77 9.30 13.89
C LYS A 22 19.44 8.78 12.49
N VAL A 23 19.40 9.67 11.50
CA VAL A 23 19.50 9.25 10.10
C VAL A 23 20.90 8.67 9.95
N THR A 24 20.99 7.36 9.86
CA THR A 24 22.21 6.69 9.42
C THR A 24 22.36 7.00 7.93
N ASP A 25 23.54 7.49 7.50
CA ASP A 25 23.90 7.71 6.08
C ASP A 25 24.02 6.39 5.27
N GLU A 26 23.32 5.35 5.71
CA GLU A 26 23.04 4.19 4.89
C GLU A 26 21.75 4.53 4.15
N GLU A 27 21.89 4.87 2.86
CA GLU A 27 20.80 4.88 1.90
C GLU A 27 20.24 3.44 1.78
N ASP A 28 19.58 2.94 2.82
CA ASP A 28 18.47 1.99 2.65
C ASP A 28 17.30 2.79 2.07
N ASP A 29 17.54 3.39 0.90
CA ASP A 29 16.48 3.89 0.07
C ASP A 29 15.61 2.67 -0.24
N PHE A 30 14.36 2.73 0.25
CA PHE A 30 13.27 1.81 -0.05
C PHE A 30 13.22 1.42 -1.55
N PHE A 31 13.76 2.27 -2.42
CA PHE A 31 13.93 2.05 -3.83
C PHE A 31 15.32 1.46 -4.08
N PRO A 32 15.44 0.16 -4.38
CA PRO A 32 16.54 -0.32 -5.19
C PRO A 32 16.76 0.66 -6.35
N ARG A 33 18.01 0.97 -6.67
CA ARG A 33 18.39 1.95 -7.72
C ARG A 33 17.74 1.70 -9.10
N ASP A 34 17.05 0.57 -9.26
CA ASP A 34 16.28 0.13 -10.42
C ASP A 34 14.86 0.73 -10.53
N PHE A 35 14.31 1.41 -9.51
CA PHE A 35 12.96 2.00 -9.56
C PHE A 35 12.93 3.48 -9.98
N THR A 36 13.82 3.89 -10.88
CA THR A 36 13.96 5.29 -11.35
C THR A 36 12.77 5.82 -12.17
N ASN A 37 11.85 4.93 -12.56
CA ASN A 37 10.62 5.30 -13.23
C ASN A 37 9.46 5.03 -12.26
N LEU A 38 9.11 5.94 -11.35
CA LEU A 38 7.86 5.90 -10.57
C LEU A 38 7.05 7.17 -10.88
N LEU A 39 5.79 7.02 -11.29
CA LEU A 39 4.88 8.15 -11.47
C LEU A 39 4.32 8.53 -10.10
N LYS A 40 4.62 9.76 -9.66
CA LYS A 40 4.08 10.34 -8.42
C LYS A 40 2.78 11.08 -8.75
N TYR A 41 1.74 10.89 -7.93
CA TYR A 41 0.54 11.72 -8.03
C TYR A 41 0.84 13.17 -7.63
N SER A 42 0.34 14.12 -8.42
CA SER A 42 0.42 15.55 -8.09
C SER A 42 -0.64 15.93 -7.04
N GLU A 43 -0.46 17.08 -6.39
CA GLU A 43 -1.48 17.65 -5.48
C GLU A 43 -2.79 17.98 -6.23
N GLU A 44 -2.77 18.10 -7.56
CA GLU A 44 -3.96 18.36 -8.38
C GLU A 44 -4.94 17.18 -8.39
N GLY A 45 -4.45 15.94 -8.22
CA GLY A 45 -5.30 14.75 -8.07
C GLY A 45 -5.84 14.54 -6.65
N LYS A 46 -5.60 15.49 -5.73
CA LYS A 46 -6.03 15.41 -4.35
C LYS A 46 -7.35 16.17 -4.18
N LYS A 47 -8.29 15.60 -3.42
CA LYS A 47 -9.67 16.07 -3.21
C LYS A 47 -10.60 15.85 -4.41
N GLU A 48 -10.41 14.73 -5.09
CA GLU A 48 -11.37 14.29 -6.09
C GLU A 48 -12.73 14.00 -5.44
N SER A 49 -13.81 14.32 -6.15
CA SER A 49 -15.16 14.14 -5.61
C SER A 49 -15.56 12.66 -5.57
N THR A 50 -16.43 12.27 -4.64
CA THR A 50 -17.06 10.93 -4.62
C THR A 50 -17.68 10.56 -5.97
N LYS A 51 -18.34 11.52 -6.64
CA LYS A 51 -18.95 11.31 -7.96
C LYS A 51 -17.92 10.96 -9.03
N PHE A 52 -16.72 11.52 -8.95
CA PHE A 52 -15.63 11.16 -9.86
C PHE A 52 -15.24 9.69 -9.67
N PHE A 53 -15.01 9.24 -8.43
CA PHE A 53 -14.64 7.84 -8.17
C PHE A 53 -15.74 6.86 -8.56
N GLN A 54 -17.01 7.20 -8.30
CA GLN A 54 -18.15 6.38 -8.72
C GLN A 54 -18.21 6.23 -10.25
N HIS A 55 -18.02 7.33 -10.98
CA HIS A 55 -18.01 7.33 -12.44
C HIS A 55 -16.83 6.53 -13.03
N GLU A 56 -15.63 6.70 -12.47
CA GLU A 56 -14.45 5.97 -12.94
C GLU A 56 -14.53 4.46 -12.63
N LEU A 57 -15.08 4.07 -11.47
CA LEU A 57 -15.34 2.67 -11.17
C LEU A 57 -16.33 2.05 -12.16
N GLU A 58 -17.38 2.78 -12.54
CA GLU A 58 -18.34 2.32 -13.53
C GLU A 58 -17.72 2.18 -14.92
N LYS A 59 -16.84 3.10 -15.33
CA LYS A 59 -16.06 2.95 -16.58
C LYS A 59 -15.19 1.69 -16.56
N LEU A 60 -14.53 1.40 -15.43
CA LEU A 60 -13.70 0.20 -15.27
C LEU A 60 -14.54 -1.08 -15.40
N ARG A 61 -15.74 -1.11 -14.79
CA ARG A 61 -16.68 -2.24 -14.91
C ARG A 61 -17.09 -2.51 -16.36
N ASN A 62 -17.30 -1.46 -17.13
CA ASN A 62 -17.70 -1.54 -18.54
C ASN A 62 -16.53 -1.73 -19.51
N MET A 63 -15.31 -1.94 -19.01
CA MET A 63 -14.13 -2.11 -19.86
C MET A 63 -13.92 -3.58 -20.25
N ASP A 64 -13.93 -3.83 -21.56
CA ASP A 64 -13.79 -5.18 -22.11
C ASP A 64 -12.37 -5.74 -22.03
N ASN A 65 -11.35 -4.88 -22.22
CA ASN A 65 -9.95 -5.30 -22.27
C ASN A 65 -9.39 -5.53 -20.85
N PRO A 66 -9.14 -6.78 -20.43
CA PRO A 66 -8.74 -7.08 -19.05
C PRO A 66 -7.38 -6.51 -18.67
N GLN A 67 -6.40 -6.54 -19.60
CA GLN A 67 -5.05 -6.03 -19.35
C GLN A 67 -5.07 -4.52 -19.16
N ARG A 68 -5.77 -3.80 -20.03
CA ARG A 68 -5.94 -2.34 -19.92
C ARG A 68 -6.73 -1.97 -18.67
N ARG A 69 -7.77 -2.75 -18.34
CA ARG A 69 -8.58 -2.55 -17.14
C ARG A 69 -7.74 -2.69 -15.88
N GLY A 70 -6.90 -3.72 -15.78
CA GLY A 70 -5.97 -3.89 -14.66
C GLY A 70 -5.09 -2.66 -14.45
N LYS A 71 -4.42 -2.19 -15.52
CA LYS A 71 -3.58 -0.98 -15.46
C LYS A 71 -4.34 0.25 -14.94
N ILE A 72 -5.49 0.54 -15.53
CA ILE A 72 -6.30 1.71 -15.13
C ILE A 72 -6.85 1.52 -13.71
N PHE A 73 -7.11 0.28 -13.29
CA PHE A 73 -7.54 -0.03 -11.94
C PHE A 73 -6.45 0.25 -10.90
N ASP A 74 -5.18 -0.08 -11.17
CA ASP A 74 -4.08 0.27 -10.27
C ASP A 74 -3.96 1.79 -10.10
N HIS A 75 -4.08 2.54 -11.20
CA HIS A 75 -4.15 4.00 -11.17
C HIS A 75 -5.37 4.54 -10.40
N PHE A 76 -6.52 3.92 -10.58
CA PHE A 76 -7.73 4.30 -9.86
C PHE A 76 -7.57 4.12 -8.35
N VAL A 77 -7.04 2.98 -7.92
CA VAL A 77 -6.81 2.68 -6.50
C VAL A 77 -5.73 3.60 -5.93
N GLY A 78 -4.63 3.85 -6.65
CA GLY A 78 -3.60 4.78 -6.21
C GLY A 78 -4.15 6.20 -6.01
N LEU A 79 -4.98 6.69 -6.93
CA LEU A 79 -5.64 7.99 -6.80
C LEU A 79 -6.59 8.03 -5.59
N LEU A 80 -7.28 6.93 -5.29
CA LEU A 80 -8.15 6.83 -4.11
C LEU A 80 -7.34 6.90 -2.81
N PHE A 81 -6.20 6.22 -2.71
CA PHE A 81 -5.31 6.31 -1.54
C PHE A 81 -4.63 7.67 -1.43
N HIS A 82 -4.38 8.35 -2.55
CA HIS A 82 -3.86 9.72 -2.58
C HIS A 82 -4.82 10.74 -1.95
N GLN A 83 -6.09 10.36 -1.72
CA GLN A 83 -7.05 11.20 -0.98
C GLN A 83 -6.78 11.23 0.53
N ILE A 84 -5.93 10.35 1.07
CA ILE A 84 -5.50 10.44 2.47
C ILE A 84 -4.41 11.50 2.59
N ASP A 85 -4.67 12.54 3.39
CA ASP A 85 -3.74 13.64 3.59
C ASP A 85 -2.37 13.17 4.12
N GLY A 86 -1.30 13.60 3.44
CA GLY A 86 0.08 13.35 3.84
C GLY A 86 0.68 12.05 3.29
N LEU A 87 -0.12 11.19 2.66
CA LEU A 87 0.42 10.05 1.92
C LEU A 87 1.04 10.51 0.61
N GLU A 88 2.19 9.94 0.29
CA GLU A 88 2.78 10.06 -1.04
C GLU A 88 2.57 8.74 -1.78
N VAL A 89 1.69 8.77 -2.77
CA VAL A 89 1.39 7.62 -3.62
C VAL A 89 2.23 7.65 -4.88
N ARG A 90 2.91 6.54 -5.14
CA ARG A 90 3.72 6.29 -6.31
C ARG A 90 3.20 5.04 -7.00
N ILE A 91 3.07 5.11 -8.32
CA ILE A 91 2.73 3.96 -9.14
C ILE A 91 3.92 3.64 -10.03
N GLN A 92 4.25 2.36 -10.14
CA GLN A 92 5.30 1.91 -11.02
C GLN A 92 4.87 1.93 -12.51
N PRO A 93 5.35 2.87 -13.35
CA PRO A 93 5.32 2.72 -14.79
C PRO A 93 6.16 1.52 -15.21
N GLU A 94 5.82 1.05 -16.40
CA GLU A 94 6.16 -0.24 -16.98
C GLU A 94 7.62 -0.71 -16.76
N GLY A 95 7.75 -1.93 -16.25
CA GLY A 95 8.93 -2.78 -16.45
C GLY A 95 8.55 -4.04 -17.24
N ASP A 96 9.55 -4.86 -17.60
CA ASP A 96 9.41 -6.06 -18.46
C ASP A 96 8.37 -7.10 -17.98
N SER A 97 7.90 -7.02 -16.72
CA SER A 97 6.89 -7.90 -16.14
C SER A 97 5.43 -7.44 -16.32
N GLY A 98 5.18 -6.18 -16.70
CA GLY A 98 3.84 -5.64 -16.94
C GLY A 98 2.93 -5.53 -15.70
N GLU A 99 3.44 -5.74 -14.48
CA GLU A 99 2.70 -5.55 -13.22
C GLU A 99 2.83 -4.09 -12.74
N THR A 100 1.73 -3.50 -12.29
CA THR A 100 1.65 -2.12 -11.78
C THR A 100 1.21 -2.18 -10.32
N ASP A 101 2.14 -2.09 -9.38
CA ASP A 101 1.81 -2.07 -7.95
C ASP A 101 1.74 -0.62 -7.43
N VAL A 102 0.84 -0.38 -6.47
CA VAL A 102 0.71 0.94 -5.83
C VAL A 102 1.61 0.95 -4.60
N HIS A 103 2.61 1.83 -4.60
CA HIS A 103 3.49 2.05 -3.48
C HIS A 103 3.12 3.34 -2.75
N ILE A 104 3.17 3.32 -1.42
CA ILE A 104 2.75 4.44 -0.59
C ILE A 104 3.80 4.71 0.48
N VAL A 105 4.33 5.94 0.46
CA VAL A 105 5.16 6.46 1.54
C VAL A 105 4.23 7.02 2.63
N CYS A 106 4.35 6.47 3.83
CA CYS A 106 3.44 6.72 4.94
C CYS A 106 4.00 7.71 5.98
N ILE A 107 5.30 8.02 5.94
CA ILE A 107 5.99 8.78 7.00
C ILE A 107 5.35 10.14 7.32
N ASN A 108 4.80 10.82 6.33
CA ASN A 108 4.12 12.12 6.48
C ASN A 108 2.59 11.98 6.56
N GLY A 109 2.08 10.76 6.49
CA GLY A 109 0.67 10.44 6.58
C GLY A 109 0.11 10.61 7.99
N PRO A 110 -1.19 10.37 8.16
CA PRO A 110 -1.81 10.43 9.47
C PRO A 110 -1.22 9.36 10.40
N SER A 111 -1.03 9.70 11.67
CA SER A 111 -0.39 8.81 12.65
C SER A 111 -1.00 7.42 12.73
N TRP A 112 -2.32 7.30 12.61
CA TRP A 112 -3.03 6.02 12.63
C TRP A 112 -2.63 5.10 11.46
N PHE A 113 -2.24 5.67 10.32
CA PHE A 113 -1.85 4.90 9.14
C PHE A 113 -0.38 4.54 9.19
N SER A 114 0.49 5.51 9.48
CA SER A 114 1.94 5.31 9.56
C SER A 114 2.37 4.40 10.71
N THR A 115 1.72 4.50 11.87
CA THR A 115 1.98 3.59 13.01
C THR A 115 1.55 2.15 12.72
N THR A 116 0.66 1.95 11.75
CA THR A 116 0.08 0.64 11.47
C THR A 116 0.69 -0.05 10.26
N CYS A 117 1.10 0.73 9.26
CA CYS A 117 1.66 0.18 8.02
C CYS A 117 3.18 0.27 7.99
N GLY A 118 3.80 0.99 8.92
CA GLY A 118 5.20 1.37 8.89
C GLY A 118 5.43 2.66 8.10
N THR A 119 6.68 2.94 7.74
CA THR A 119 7.05 4.13 6.96
C THR A 119 6.69 3.97 5.48
N HIS A 120 6.48 2.73 5.01
CA HIS A 120 6.11 2.40 3.64
C HIS A 120 5.07 1.27 3.59
N THR A 121 4.21 1.26 2.57
CA THR A 121 3.29 0.13 2.31
C THR A 121 3.06 -0.06 0.83
N MET A 122 2.49 -1.20 0.47
CA MET A 122 2.16 -1.58 -0.91
C MET A 122 0.73 -2.10 -1.02
N ILE A 123 0.13 -1.89 -2.18
CA ILE A 123 -1.17 -2.44 -2.56
C ILE A 123 -1.01 -3.21 -3.86
N GLU A 124 -1.34 -4.50 -3.82
CA GLU A 124 -1.52 -5.31 -5.01
C GLU A 124 -3.01 -5.37 -5.33
N ASN A 125 -3.39 -4.99 -6.56
CA ASN A 125 -4.79 -5.01 -6.99
C ASN A 125 -4.99 -6.07 -8.08
N LYS A 126 -6.11 -6.80 -8.00
CA LYS A 126 -6.48 -7.80 -9.01
C LYS A 126 -7.94 -7.64 -9.44
N TRP A 127 -8.13 -7.38 -10.73
CA TRP A 127 -9.42 -7.40 -11.40
C TRP A 127 -9.56 -8.63 -12.30
N GLU A 128 -9.78 -9.78 -11.69
CA GLU A 128 -9.95 -11.05 -12.38
C GLU A 128 -11.40 -11.56 -12.29
N LYS A 129 -11.76 -12.51 -13.16
CA LYS A 129 -13.09 -13.16 -13.11
C LYS A 129 -13.17 -14.22 -12.01
N HIS A 130 -12.06 -14.89 -11.74
CA HIS A 130 -12.01 -16.02 -10.82
C HIS A 130 -11.35 -15.61 -9.50
N PRO A 131 -11.72 -16.23 -8.38
CA PRO A 131 -11.09 -15.94 -7.09
C PRO A 131 -9.58 -16.14 -7.14
N ILE A 132 -8.86 -15.26 -6.47
CA ILE A 132 -7.40 -15.25 -6.43
C ILE A 132 -6.88 -16.55 -5.81
N GLN A 133 -5.88 -17.13 -6.47
CA GLN A 133 -5.21 -18.34 -6.02
C GLN A 133 -4.01 -18.00 -5.12
N LYS A 134 -3.44 -18.99 -4.44
CA LYS A 134 -2.31 -18.78 -3.51
C LYS A 134 -1.04 -18.23 -4.18
N GLY A 135 -0.84 -18.50 -5.47
CA GLY A 135 0.37 -18.10 -6.22
C GLY A 135 0.59 -16.58 -6.20
N PRO A 136 -0.37 -15.77 -6.70
CA PRO A 136 -0.30 -14.31 -6.60
C PRO A 136 -0.06 -13.79 -5.18
N VAL A 137 -0.73 -14.36 -4.16
CA VAL A 137 -0.55 -13.96 -2.76
C VAL A 137 0.90 -14.21 -2.30
N HIS A 138 1.47 -15.38 -2.58
CA HIS A 138 2.86 -15.67 -2.22
C HIS A 138 3.86 -14.78 -2.94
N LYS A 139 3.61 -14.49 -4.22
CA LYS A 139 4.45 -13.55 -4.99
C LYS A 139 4.43 -12.17 -4.34
N PHE A 140 3.24 -11.66 -4.01
CA PHE A 140 3.10 -10.37 -3.36
C PHE A 140 3.78 -10.36 -1.98
N TYR A 141 3.57 -11.39 -1.16
CA TYR A 141 4.26 -11.51 0.13
C TYR A 141 5.79 -11.45 -0.02
N GLY A 142 6.34 -12.14 -1.04
CA GLY A 142 7.77 -12.08 -1.33
C GLY A 142 8.28 -10.70 -1.75
N LYS A 143 7.43 -9.84 -2.33
CA LYS A 143 7.78 -8.43 -2.64
C LYS A 143 7.87 -7.58 -1.37
N ILE A 144 6.97 -7.79 -0.41
CA ILE A 144 6.87 -6.96 0.79
C ILE A 144 7.71 -7.46 1.97
N SER A 145 7.99 -8.76 2.07
CA SER A 145 8.72 -9.35 3.20
C SER A 145 10.21 -9.03 3.22
N SER A 146 10.76 -8.60 2.09
CA SER A 146 12.12 -8.04 2.01
C SER A 146 12.21 -6.61 2.56
N ASN A 147 11.08 -6.01 2.95
CA ASN A 147 11.02 -4.61 3.35
C ASN A 147 10.76 -4.45 4.84
N HIS A 148 11.80 -4.15 5.61
CA HIS A 148 11.71 -3.95 7.07
C HIS A 148 10.89 -2.73 7.49
N SER A 149 10.55 -1.84 6.55
CA SER A 149 9.76 -0.62 6.80
C SER A 149 8.27 -0.81 6.52
N CYS A 150 7.86 -1.98 6.04
CA CYS A 150 6.46 -2.35 5.81
C CYS A 150 6.02 -3.30 6.92
N GLU A 151 5.04 -2.89 7.73
CA GLU A 151 4.43 -3.75 8.75
C GLU A 151 3.13 -4.38 8.24
N ARG A 152 2.46 -3.70 7.31
CA ARG A 152 1.18 -4.12 6.76
C ARG A 152 1.06 -3.68 5.31
N ALA A 153 0.60 -4.58 4.47
CA ALA A 153 0.30 -4.36 3.05
C ALA A 153 -1.14 -4.74 2.73
N TYR A 154 -1.64 -4.30 1.58
CA TYR A 154 -3.03 -4.52 1.17
C TYR A 154 -3.10 -5.36 -0.10
N PHE A 155 -4.04 -6.30 -0.13
CA PHE A 155 -4.35 -7.06 -1.33
C PHE A 155 -5.82 -6.84 -1.68
N LEU A 156 -6.08 -6.10 -2.75
CA LEU A 156 -7.43 -5.83 -3.24
C LEU A 156 -7.81 -6.79 -4.35
N SER A 157 -8.92 -7.50 -4.17
CA SER A 157 -9.46 -8.41 -5.16
C SER A 157 -10.93 -8.13 -5.48
N MET A 158 -11.22 -7.96 -6.78
CA MET A 158 -12.59 -7.82 -7.28
C MET A 158 -13.36 -9.15 -7.34
N SER A 159 -12.65 -10.28 -7.38
CA SER A 159 -13.25 -11.63 -7.40
C SER A 159 -13.15 -12.36 -6.06
N GLY A 160 -12.57 -11.72 -5.05
CA GLY A 160 -12.26 -12.32 -3.77
C GLY A 160 -11.17 -13.39 -3.84
N PHE A 161 -11.05 -14.17 -2.77
CA PHE A 161 -9.96 -15.11 -2.57
C PHE A 161 -10.47 -16.55 -2.55
N SER A 162 -9.67 -17.49 -3.06
CA SER A 162 -10.04 -18.90 -2.99
C SER A 162 -10.07 -19.40 -1.54
N ASN A 163 -11.12 -20.14 -1.17
CA ASN A 163 -11.27 -20.75 0.16
C ASN A 163 -10.55 -22.09 0.30
N GLY A 164 -10.11 -22.68 -0.81
CA GLY A 164 -9.49 -24.00 -0.83
C GLY A 164 -10.51 -25.13 -0.79
N ASN A 165 -10.01 -26.35 -0.64
CA ASN A 165 -10.80 -27.57 -0.47
C ASN A 165 -10.12 -28.51 0.53
N ARG A 166 -10.67 -29.71 0.73
CA ARG A 166 -10.15 -30.68 1.73
C ARG A 166 -8.65 -31.02 1.55
N SER A 167 -8.10 -30.90 0.35
CA SER A 167 -6.72 -31.26 0.03
C SER A 167 -5.81 -30.06 -0.26
N ASN A 168 -6.32 -28.84 -0.34
CA ASN A 168 -5.54 -27.66 -0.68
C ASN A 168 -6.05 -26.41 0.05
N ILE A 169 -5.12 -25.73 0.72
CA ILE A 169 -5.40 -24.48 1.43
C ILE A 169 -5.62 -23.36 0.41
N GLY A 170 -6.70 -22.59 0.58
CA GLY A 170 -7.04 -21.47 -0.29
C GLY A 170 -6.23 -20.20 0.00
N ALA A 171 -6.24 -19.27 -0.95
CA ALA A 171 -5.56 -17.98 -0.83
C ALA A 171 -5.99 -17.19 0.42
N HIS A 172 -7.28 -17.24 0.78
CA HIS A 172 -7.80 -16.52 1.94
C HIS A 172 -7.17 -17.02 3.26
N THR A 173 -6.97 -18.34 3.38
CA THR A 173 -6.28 -18.90 4.56
C THR A 173 -4.78 -18.63 4.52
N VAL A 174 -4.18 -18.55 3.33
CA VAL A 174 -2.76 -18.20 3.18
C VAL A 174 -2.51 -16.76 3.64
N LEU A 175 -3.35 -15.80 3.25
CA LEU A 175 -3.25 -14.40 3.68
C LEU A 175 -3.16 -14.27 5.21
N LYS A 176 -4.08 -14.94 5.91
CA LYS A 176 -4.15 -14.92 7.39
C LYS A 176 -2.94 -15.53 8.11
N LYS A 177 -2.07 -16.25 7.39
CA LYS A 177 -0.84 -16.81 7.96
C LYS A 177 0.33 -15.85 7.93
N PHE A 178 0.27 -14.81 7.10
CA PHE A 178 1.31 -13.79 7.04
C PHE A 178 1.03 -12.73 8.11
N GLN A 179 1.92 -12.65 9.10
CA GLN A 179 1.79 -11.71 10.23
C GLN A 179 2.89 -10.66 10.25
N ASP A 180 3.95 -10.84 9.47
CA ASP A 180 5.11 -9.93 9.44
C ASP A 180 5.78 -9.97 8.05
N PRO A 181 5.52 -8.99 7.16
CA PRO A 181 4.40 -8.04 7.24
C PRO A 181 3.04 -8.76 7.12
N GLU A 182 2.01 -8.17 7.71
CA GLU A 182 0.63 -8.64 7.53
C GLU A 182 0.11 -8.25 6.13
N ILE A 183 -0.67 -9.13 5.50
CA ILE A 183 -1.43 -8.77 4.29
C ILE A 183 -2.92 -8.68 4.63
N VAL A 184 -3.46 -7.46 4.56
CA VAL A 184 -4.88 -7.19 4.74
C VAL A 184 -5.64 -7.42 3.44
N ASP A 185 -6.67 -8.26 3.52
CA ASP A 185 -7.56 -8.55 2.41
C ASP A 185 -8.64 -7.47 2.24
N LEU A 186 -8.68 -6.90 1.04
CA LEU A 186 -9.71 -5.97 0.60
C LEU A 186 -10.54 -6.62 -0.50
N TRP A 187 -11.86 -6.52 -0.36
CA TRP A 187 -12.83 -7.12 -1.27
C TRP A 187 -13.50 -6.04 -2.13
N GLU A 188 -14.25 -6.43 -3.17
CA GLU A 188 -15.05 -5.49 -3.96
C GLU A 188 -15.95 -4.60 -3.09
N GLU A 189 -16.58 -5.18 -2.06
CA GLU A 189 -17.43 -4.43 -1.12
C GLU A 189 -16.65 -3.37 -0.32
N ASP A 190 -15.39 -3.66 0.01
CA ASP A 190 -14.51 -2.71 0.68
C ASP A 190 -14.20 -1.55 -0.27
N LEU A 191 -13.81 -1.85 -1.52
CA LEU A 191 -13.58 -0.83 -2.54
C LEU A 191 -14.82 0.04 -2.76
N GLN A 192 -16.00 -0.56 -2.89
CA GLN A 192 -17.25 0.18 -3.10
C GLN A 192 -17.48 1.18 -1.97
N LYS A 193 -17.27 0.79 -0.70
CA LYS A 193 -17.37 1.70 0.45
C LYS A 193 -16.33 2.82 0.39
N MET A 194 -15.09 2.52 0.01
CA MET A 194 -14.04 3.54 -0.14
C MET A 194 -14.41 4.56 -1.24
N VAL A 195 -15.00 4.08 -2.33
CA VAL A 195 -15.48 4.90 -3.45
C VAL A 195 -16.65 5.78 -3.04
N ASP A 196 -17.61 5.22 -2.29
CA ASP A 196 -18.77 5.97 -1.78
C ASP A 196 -18.38 7.02 -0.73
N ASP A 197 -17.28 6.81 -0.02
CA ASP A 197 -16.68 7.81 0.87
C ASP A 197 -15.79 8.81 0.09
N GLY A 198 -15.38 8.48 -1.14
CA GLY A 198 -14.32 9.20 -1.88
C GLY A 198 -12.95 9.13 -1.21
N ASN A 199 -12.77 8.23 -0.24
CA ASN A 199 -11.58 8.13 0.60
C ASN A 199 -11.51 6.76 1.28
N PRO A 200 -10.34 6.09 1.34
CA PRO A 200 -10.26 4.75 1.90
C PRO A 200 -10.17 4.72 3.44
N SER A 201 -9.95 5.86 4.10
CA SER A 201 -9.65 5.94 5.54
C SER A 201 -10.63 5.17 6.44
N ARG A 202 -11.94 5.29 6.22
CA ARG A 202 -12.94 4.65 7.10
C ARG A 202 -12.85 3.13 7.02
N VAL A 203 -12.78 2.58 5.81
CA VAL A 203 -12.69 1.14 5.57
C VAL A 203 -11.38 0.59 6.11
N LEU A 204 -10.27 1.28 5.83
CA LEU A 204 -8.96 0.88 6.32
C LEU A 204 -8.97 0.81 7.84
N ARG A 205 -9.38 1.87 8.54
CA ARG A 205 -9.46 1.89 10.02
C ARG A 205 -10.29 0.74 10.59
N GLN A 206 -11.42 0.38 9.96
CA GLN A 206 -12.24 -0.75 10.40
C GLN A 206 -11.50 -2.10 10.30
N LYS A 207 -10.63 -2.24 9.29
CA LYS A 207 -9.77 -3.42 9.11
C LYS A 207 -8.53 -3.41 10.02
N LEU A 208 -8.18 -2.28 10.64
CA LEU A 208 -7.04 -2.19 11.58
C LEU A 208 -7.43 -2.51 13.03
N VAL A 209 -8.72 -2.67 13.34
CA VAL A 209 -9.17 -3.05 14.69
C VAL A 209 -9.12 -4.58 14.81
N PRO A 210 -8.41 -5.14 15.82
CA PRO A 210 -8.37 -6.59 16.07
C PRO A 210 -9.74 -7.20 16.38
#